data_AF-A0A6N7EVK3-F1
#
_entry.id   AF-A0A6N7EVK3-F1
#
_cell.length_a   1.000
_cell.length_b   1.000
_cell.length_c   1.000
_cell.angle_alpha   90.00
_cell.angle_beta   90.00
_cell.angle_gamma   90.00
#
_symmetry.space_group_name_H-M   'P 1'
#
loop_
_entity.id
_entity.type
_entity.pdbx_description
1 polymer ?
#
loop_
_entity_poly.entity_id
_entity_poly.type
_entity_poly.pdbx_seq_one_letter_code
_entity_poly.pdbx_strand_id
1 'polypeptide(L)'
;MTRISDIEQHIDALSNEFGVVFLGGFVVNQADGLPTTQGQKTQGTKIQAQDTPTQDTQALLLFGNAGSSIWSAFQASREYQQAVPDPLDQWSQRIGQQFAEQLGGDCFFPFGEPRYPFIQWLKRTGAYESSALGLLIHRDYGLWSACRFACRVRTGLPVEPTMEFIAKLSATRLPKKSTRMPTLSKVAKGLCDSCPDKPCLSVCPVGAFQPHGYDYQGCTRYLIHDTANDDKRQDNNGNNVDGFNGENGENACVAYTCQARLACPVGAVYRYETAHAQFHMKQFIKSAIKANKSQ
;
A
#
# COMPACT_ATOMS: atom_id res chain seq x y z
N MET A 1 -9.45 25.84 10.81
CA MET A 1 -9.28 25.42 9.40
C MET A 1 -7.79 25.39 9.12
N THR A 2 -7.30 24.33 8.49
CA THR A 2 -5.86 24.14 8.27
C THR A 2 -5.49 24.73 6.92
N ARG A 3 -4.50 25.63 6.86
CA ARG A 3 -4.10 26.24 5.58
C ARG A 3 -3.38 25.20 4.73
N ILE A 4 -3.45 25.35 3.40
CA ILE A 4 -2.72 24.49 2.45
C ILE A 4 -1.24 24.39 2.81
N SER A 5 -0.59 25.53 3.06
CA SER A 5 0.84 25.58 3.40
C SER A 5 1.16 24.76 4.65
N ASP A 6 0.24 24.75 5.62
CA ASP A 6 0.39 23.97 6.84
C ASP A 6 0.29 22.47 6.49
N ILE A 7 -0.67 22.05 5.66
CA ILE A 7 -0.78 20.66 5.19
C ILE A 7 0.51 20.21 4.48
N GLU A 8 1.02 21.02 3.54
CA GLU A 8 2.27 20.73 2.83
C GLU A 8 3.44 20.55 3.78
N GLN A 9 3.63 21.48 4.71
CA GLN A 9 4.71 21.43 5.69
C GLN A 9 4.65 20.19 6.58
N HIS A 10 3.46 19.80 7.05
CA HIS A 10 3.31 18.59 7.86
C HIS A 10 3.58 17.33 7.05
N ILE A 11 3.17 17.27 5.78
CA ILE A 11 3.50 16.14 4.89
C ILE A 11 5.02 16.04 4.68
N ASP A 12 5.70 17.18 4.47
CA ASP A 12 7.15 17.23 4.35
C ASP A 12 7.84 16.74 5.64
N ALA A 13 7.38 17.19 6.80
CA ALA A 13 7.91 16.75 8.09
C ALA A 13 7.75 15.22 8.26
N LEU A 14 6.55 14.69 8.00
CA LEU A 14 6.25 13.27 8.08
C LEU A 14 7.13 12.44 7.12
N SER A 15 7.35 12.94 5.90
CA SER A 15 8.22 12.30 4.92
C SER A 15 9.69 12.31 5.34
N ASN A 16 10.16 13.44 5.87
CA ASN A 16 11.57 13.60 6.26
C ASN A 16 11.90 12.79 7.52
N GLU A 17 10.98 12.75 8.48
CA GLU A 17 11.19 12.07 9.76
C GLU A 17 11.01 10.55 9.63
N PHE A 18 9.96 10.11 8.94
CA PHE A 18 9.55 8.70 8.93
C PHE A 18 9.66 8.01 7.58
N GLY A 19 10.05 8.72 6.52
CA GLY A 19 10.08 8.17 5.16
C GLY A 19 8.70 7.81 4.61
N VAL A 20 7.63 8.33 5.21
CA VAL A 20 6.25 8.10 4.76
C VAL A 20 5.98 8.95 3.51
N VAL A 21 5.36 8.34 2.51
CA VAL A 21 5.04 9.00 1.25
C VAL A 21 3.55 9.32 1.15
N PHE A 22 3.24 10.43 0.51
CA PHE A 22 1.88 10.75 0.08
C PHE A 22 1.51 9.91 -1.15
N LEU A 23 0.47 9.10 -1.03
CA LEU A 23 0.00 8.18 -2.08
C LEU A 23 -1.15 8.78 -2.91
N GLY A 24 -1.56 10.00 -2.59
CA GLY A 24 -2.64 10.72 -3.24
C GLY A 24 -3.79 11.01 -2.28
N GLY A 25 -4.78 11.73 -2.79
CA GLY A 25 -5.98 12.08 -2.02
C GLY A 25 -7.13 12.45 -2.93
N PHE A 26 -8.27 12.75 -2.33
CA PHE A 26 -9.46 13.22 -3.03
C PHE A 26 -10.41 13.95 -2.07
N VAL A 27 -11.27 14.79 -2.61
CA VAL A 27 -12.39 15.38 -1.85
C VAL A 27 -13.40 14.27 -1.52
N VAL A 28 -13.77 14.15 -0.24
CA VAL A 28 -14.63 13.07 0.23
C VAL A 28 -16.09 13.29 -0.16
N ASN A 29 -16.80 12.19 -0.35
CA ASN A 29 -18.25 12.17 -0.53
C ASN A 29 -18.85 11.00 0.26
N GLN A 30 -20.18 10.87 0.23
CA GLN A 30 -20.88 9.86 1.01
C GLN A 30 -20.50 8.41 0.64
N ALA A 31 -20.10 8.14 -0.61
CA ALA A 31 -19.72 6.81 -1.06
C ALA A 31 -18.39 6.31 -0.48
N ASP A 32 -17.61 7.19 0.17
CA ASP A 32 -16.32 6.82 0.75
C ASP A 32 -16.43 6.06 2.08
N GLY A 33 -17.63 5.98 2.67
CA GLY A 33 -17.85 5.19 3.89
C GLY A 33 -17.14 5.73 5.14
N LEU A 34 -16.80 7.02 5.16
CA LEU A 34 -16.22 7.68 6.33
C LEU A 34 -17.31 7.99 7.36
N PRO A 35 -17.05 7.81 8.67
CA PRO A 35 -18.00 8.19 9.71
C PRO A 35 -18.23 9.71 9.66
N THR A 36 -19.47 10.14 9.87
CA THR A 36 -19.75 11.57 10.04
C THR A 36 -18.96 12.08 11.25
N THR A 37 -18.25 13.21 11.10
CA THR A 37 -17.62 13.85 12.27
C THR A 37 -18.72 14.15 13.29
N GLN A 38 -18.66 13.54 14.48
CA GLN A 38 -19.63 13.77 15.53
C GLN A 38 -19.76 15.28 15.77
N GLY A 39 -20.94 15.85 15.45
CA GLY A 39 -21.22 17.27 15.67
C GLY A 39 -22.21 17.95 14.74
N GLN A 40 -22.45 17.47 13.51
CA GLN A 40 -23.41 18.14 12.61
C GLN A 40 -24.26 17.14 11.83
N LYS A 41 -25.58 17.17 12.09
CA LYS A 41 -26.61 16.65 11.21
C LYS A 41 -26.53 17.44 9.89
N THR A 42 -25.87 16.92 8.86
CA THR A 42 -26.06 17.41 7.50
C THR A 42 -27.40 16.90 7.01
N GLN A 43 -28.43 17.72 7.18
CA GLN A 43 -29.72 17.54 6.54
C GLN A 43 -29.48 17.56 5.03
N GLY A 44 -29.80 16.45 4.36
CA GLY A 44 -29.55 16.27 2.94
C GLY A 44 -30.06 17.44 2.12
N THR A 45 -29.16 18.20 1.53
CA THR A 45 -29.48 19.21 0.52
C THR A 45 -28.71 18.85 -0.74
N LYS A 46 -29.45 18.64 -1.83
CA LYS A 46 -28.90 18.48 -3.18
C LYS A 46 -28.10 19.74 -3.49
N ILE A 47 -26.78 19.61 -3.62
CA ILE A 47 -25.90 20.70 -4.05
C ILE A 47 -26.32 21.11 -5.47
N GLN A 48 -26.87 22.32 -5.63
CA GLN A 48 -27.13 22.92 -6.93
C GLN A 48 -25.96 23.82 -7.33
N ALA A 49 -25.72 23.97 -8.64
CA ALA A 49 -24.54 24.62 -9.22
C ALA A 49 -24.40 26.14 -8.94
N GLN A 50 -25.17 26.70 -8.02
CA GLN A 50 -25.24 28.13 -7.73
C GLN A 50 -25.00 28.47 -6.25
N ASP A 51 -24.80 27.47 -5.38
CA ASP A 51 -24.50 27.70 -3.97
C ASP A 51 -23.03 28.07 -3.78
N THR A 52 -22.79 29.20 -3.12
CA THR A 52 -21.44 29.63 -2.76
C THR A 52 -20.85 28.58 -1.79
N PRO A 53 -19.65 28.01 -2.05
CA PRO A 53 -19.13 26.89 -1.27
C PRO A 53 -18.92 27.31 0.19
N THR A 54 -19.81 26.86 1.08
CA THR A 54 -19.72 27.10 2.51
C THR A 54 -18.68 26.16 3.13
N GLN A 55 -17.43 26.63 3.14
CA GLN A 55 -16.39 26.46 4.19
C GLN A 55 -15.99 25.09 4.80
N ASP A 56 -16.62 23.95 4.48
CA ASP A 56 -16.30 22.66 5.12
C ASP A 56 -15.95 21.53 4.13
N THR A 57 -15.20 21.82 3.06
CA THR A 57 -14.67 20.76 2.18
C THR A 57 -13.71 19.87 2.95
N GLN A 58 -14.03 18.58 2.96
CA GLN A 58 -13.20 17.53 3.53
C GLN A 58 -12.42 16.81 2.42
N ALA A 59 -11.14 16.58 2.66
CA ALA A 59 -10.29 15.76 1.80
C ALA A 59 -9.78 14.55 2.58
N LEU A 60 -9.66 13.41 1.91
CA LEU A 60 -8.97 12.24 2.44
C LEU A 60 -7.60 12.16 1.77
N LEU A 61 -6.56 12.14 2.58
CA LEU A 61 -5.16 12.05 2.16
C LEU A 61 -4.63 10.67 2.55
N LEU A 62 -4.06 9.93 1.60
CA LEU A 62 -3.57 8.58 1.81
C LEU A 62 -2.05 8.56 1.91
N PHE A 63 -1.55 7.83 2.89
CA PHE A 63 -0.13 7.77 3.21
C PHE A 63 0.36 6.34 3.34
N GLY A 64 1.64 6.13 3.09
CA GLY A 64 2.24 4.81 3.21
C GLY A 64 3.71 4.80 2.86
N ASN A 65 4.17 3.74 2.22
CA ASN A 65 5.56 3.59 1.81
C ASN A 65 5.70 3.37 0.31
N ALA A 66 6.79 3.89 -0.25
CA ALA A 66 7.31 3.57 -1.57
C ALA A 66 8.63 2.82 -1.39
N GLY A 67 8.66 1.57 -1.83
CA GLY A 67 9.74 0.66 -1.50
C GLY A 67 9.99 0.56 0.00
N SER A 68 11.26 0.58 0.37
CA SER A 68 11.71 0.60 1.77
C SER A 68 11.79 2.00 2.40
N SER A 69 11.09 3.02 1.86
CA SER A 69 11.20 4.39 2.36
C SER A 69 11.01 4.53 3.88
N ILE A 70 10.07 3.76 4.45
CA ILE A 70 9.78 3.77 5.90
C ILE A 70 10.71 2.88 6.73
N TRP A 71 11.51 2.02 6.09
CA TRP A 71 12.13 0.87 6.76
C TRP A 71 13.10 1.30 7.86
N SER A 72 13.98 2.26 7.57
CA SER A 72 14.94 2.77 8.54
C SER A 72 14.26 3.37 9.78
N ALA A 73 13.27 4.24 9.59
CA ALA A 73 12.54 4.86 10.68
C ALA A 73 11.71 3.84 11.48
N PHE A 74 11.11 2.87 10.81
CA PHE A 74 10.38 1.79 11.46
C PHE A 74 11.31 0.91 12.30
N GLN A 75 12.48 0.50 11.78
CA GLN A 75 13.44 -0.29 12.55
C GLN A 75 13.94 0.45 13.80
N ALA A 76 14.13 1.76 13.72
CA ALA A 76 14.53 2.58 14.86
C ALA A 76 13.40 2.80 15.89
N SER A 77 12.16 2.44 15.57
CA SER A 77 11.00 2.69 16.41
C SER A 77 10.95 1.79 17.65
N ARG A 78 10.34 2.29 18.72
CA ARG A 78 10.09 1.51 19.94
C ARG A 78 9.26 0.26 19.66
N GLU A 79 8.30 0.32 18.74
CA GLU A 79 7.43 -0.81 18.41
C GLU A 79 8.23 -1.97 17.81
N TYR A 80 9.18 -1.67 16.93
CA TYR A 80 10.09 -2.66 16.38
C TYR A 80 11.07 -3.21 17.43
N GLN A 81 11.74 -2.32 18.16
CA GLN A 81 12.79 -2.68 19.14
C GLN A 81 12.25 -3.51 20.30
N GLN A 82 11.02 -3.25 20.74
CA GLN A 82 10.36 -3.99 21.81
C GLN A 82 9.62 -5.25 21.33
N ALA A 83 9.63 -5.51 20.01
CA ALA A 83 8.96 -6.66 19.40
C ALA A 83 7.48 -6.81 19.83
N VAL A 84 6.75 -5.69 19.93
CA VAL A 84 5.33 -5.70 20.29
C VAL A 84 4.51 -6.47 19.24
N PRO A 85 3.32 -7.00 19.56
CA PRO A 85 2.43 -7.58 18.56
C PRO A 85 2.10 -6.58 17.45
N ASP A 86 2.12 -7.03 16.19
CA ASP A 86 1.82 -6.21 15.01
C ASP A 86 2.55 -4.85 15.01
N PRO A 87 3.90 -4.85 15.12
CA PRO A 87 4.65 -3.65 15.47
C PRO A 87 4.57 -2.57 14.39
N LEU A 88 4.42 -2.97 13.12
CA LEU A 88 4.25 -2.04 12.01
C LEU A 88 2.88 -1.37 12.01
N ASP A 89 1.84 -2.08 12.46
CA ASP A 89 0.49 -1.55 12.57
C ASP A 89 0.43 -0.55 13.74
N GLN A 90 1.01 -0.89 14.89
CA GLN A 90 1.11 0.03 16.02
C GLN A 90 1.96 1.28 15.72
N TRP A 91 3.08 1.11 15.01
CA TRP A 91 3.90 2.23 14.55
C TRP A 91 3.11 3.15 13.60
N SER A 92 2.40 2.55 12.63
CA SER A 92 1.54 3.28 11.68
C SER A 92 0.41 4.03 12.40
N GLN A 93 -0.20 3.41 13.42
CA GLN A 93 -1.23 4.03 14.25
C GLN A 93 -0.71 5.28 14.95
N ARG A 94 0.43 5.17 15.65
CA ARG A 94 1.00 6.28 16.39
C ARG A 94 1.32 7.47 15.49
N ILE A 95 2.07 7.25 14.40
CA ILE A 95 2.49 8.36 13.53
C ILE A 95 1.30 8.94 12.76
N GLY A 96 0.36 8.10 12.32
CA GLY A 96 -0.83 8.53 11.58
C GLY A 96 -1.80 9.34 12.46
N GLN A 97 -2.02 8.90 13.70
CA GLN A 97 -2.85 9.63 14.67
C GLN A 97 -2.23 10.99 15.01
N GLN A 98 -0.94 11.02 15.35
CA GLN A 98 -0.23 12.27 15.64
C GLN A 98 -0.30 13.25 14.46
N PHE A 99 -0.12 12.76 13.23
CA PHE A 99 -0.23 13.58 12.03
C PHE A 99 -1.67 14.10 11.80
N ALA A 100 -2.69 13.25 11.98
CA ALA A 100 -4.08 13.67 11.85
C ALA A 100 -4.45 14.73 12.90
N GLU A 101 -4.00 14.57 14.15
CA GLU A 101 -4.20 15.53 15.24
C GLU A 101 -3.59 16.91 14.91
N GLN A 102 -2.38 16.94 14.36
CA GLN A 102 -1.73 18.18 13.91
C GLN A 102 -2.54 18.92 12.85
N LEU A 103 -3.31 18.20 12.04
CA LEU A 103 -4.17 18.77 11.01
C LEU A 103 -5.62 19.01 11.47
N GLY A 104 -5.94 18.71 12.74
CA GLY A 104 -7.30 18.78 13.28
C GLY A 104 -8.26 17.80 12.63
N GLY A 105 -7.74 16.64 12.21
CA GLY A 105 -8.41 15.64 11.40
C GLY A 105 -8.54 14.28 12.08
N ASP A 106 -9.05 13.30 11.33
CA ASP A 106 -9.21 11.91 11.77
C ASP A 106 -8.26 10.99 11.01
N CYS A 107 -7.78 9.93 11.66
CA CYS A 107 -6.93 8.91 11.04
C CYS A 107 -7.65 7.56 10.92
N PHE A 108 -7.49 6.91 9.78
CA PHE A 108 -8.07 5.61 9.43
C PHE A 108 -6.98 4.64 9.03
N PHE A 109 -7.20 3.33 9.24
CA PHE A 109 -6.18 2.29 9.02
C PHE A 109 -6.72 1.14 8.14
N PRO A 110 -5.86 0.50 7.31
CA PRO A 110 -6.25 -0.63 6.46
C PRO A 110 -6.39 -1.95 7.23
N PHE A 111 -6.24 -1.92 8.55
CA PHE A 111 -6.27 -3.03 9.48
C PHE A 111 -7.13 -2.66 10.71
N GLY A 112 -7.45 -3.66 11.53
CA GLY A 112 -8.34 -3.47 12.67
C GLY A 112 -9.80 -3.23 12.29
N GLU A 113 -10.60 -2.85 13.28
CA GLU A 113 -12.01 -2.51 13.12
C GLU A 113 -12.26 -1.02 13.46
N PRO A 114 -13.21 -0.36 12.79
CA PRO A 114 -14.02 -0.87 11.67
C PRO A 114 -13.21 -0.98 10.37
N ARG A 115 -13.62 -1.88 9.46
CA ARG A 115 -13.01 -2.02 8.13
C ARG A 115 -13.37 -0.87 7.20
N TYR A 116 -12.35 -0.28 6.59
CA TYR A 116 -12.49 0.80 5.59
C TYR A 116 -12.08 0.36 4.18
N PRO A 117 -12.67 0.93 3.11
CA PRO A 117 -12.45 0.47 1.74
C PRO A 117 -11.16 1.04 1.12
N PHE A 118 -10.01 0.84 1.75
CA PHE A 118 -8.70 1.37 1.32
C PHE A 118 -8.35 1.05 -0.14
N ILE A 119 -8.72 -0.14 -0.64
CA ILE A 119 -8.51 -0.51 -2.05
C ILE A 119 -9.27 0.43 -2.99
N GLN A 120 -10.51 0.78 -2.64
CA GLN A 120 -11.32 1.71 -3.44
C GLN A 120 -10.76 3.13 -3.34
N TRP A 121 -10.36 3.56 -2.14
CA TRP A 121 -9.75 4.87 -1.93
C TRP A 121 -8.45 5.05 -2.72
N LEU A 122 -7.56 4.04 -2.72
CA LEU A 122 -6.33 4.08 -3.51
C LEU A 122 -6.61 4.13 -5.01
N LYS A 123 -7.58 3.36 -5.51
CA LYS A 123 -7.99 3.46 -6.92
C LYS A 123 -8.54 4.86 -7.26
N ARG A 124 -9.27 5.48 -6.33
CA ARG A 124 -9.86 6.80 -6.52
C ARG A 124 -8.82 7.93 -6.65
N THR A 125 -7.61 7.75 -6.13
CA THR A 125 -6.51 8.71 -6.37
C THR A 125 -6.06 8.74 -7.83
N GLY A 126 -6.39 7.73 -8.62
CA GLY A 126 -5.93 7.57 -10.02
C GLY A 126 -4.49 7.07 -10.15
N ALA A 127 -3.76 6.94 -9.04
CA ALA A 127 -2.38 6.47 -9.02
C ALA A 127 -2.25 4.93 -9.02
N TYR A 128 -3.34 4.24 -8.64
CA TYR A 128 -3.39 2.79 -8.51
C TYR A 128 -4.39 2.15 -9.47
N GLU A 129 -4.04 0.96 -9.92
CA GLU A 129 -4.92 0.06 -10.69
C GLU A 129 -4.70 -1.40 -10.27
N SER A 130 -5.50 -2.32 -10.79
CA SER A 130 -5.36 -3.75 -10.51
C SER A 130 -4.27 -4.37 -11.38
N SER A 131 -3.34 -5.09 -10.76
CA SER A 131 -2.33 -5.87 -11.50
C SER A 131 -2.82 -7.25 -11.89
N ALA A 132 -2.08 -7.91 -12.77
CA ALA A 132 -2.28 -9.33 -13.10
C ALA A 132 -2.17 -10.27 -11.88
N LEU A 133 -1.49 -9.85 -10.80
CA LEU A 133 -1.38 -10.62 -9.55
C LEU A 133 -2.57 -10.41 -8.60
N GLY A 134 -3.57 -9.61 -8.99
CA GLY A 134 -4.68 -9.21 -8.11
C GLY A 134 -4.31 -8.17 -7.04
N LEU A 135 -3.03 -7.86 -6.88
CA LEU A 135 -2.53 -6.77 -6.03
C LEU A 135 -2.74 -5.42 -6.72
N LEU A 136 -2.93 -4.36 -5.94
CA LEU A 136 -2.86 -3.00 -6.50
C LEU A 136 -1.42 -2.67 -6.93
N ILE A 137 -1.30 -2.04 -8.10
CA ILE A 137 -0.04 -1.59 -8.68
C ILE A 137 -0.07 -0.07 -8.82
N HIS A 138 0.94 0.60 -8.28
CA HIS A 138 1.12 2.05 -8.42
C HIS A 138 1.84 2.34 -9.74
N ARG A 139 1.46 3.42 -10.43
CA ARG A 139 2.09 3.84 -11.71
C ARG A 139 3.62 3.94 -11.63
N ASP A 140 4.14 4.57 -10.59
CA ASP A 140 5.59 4.72 -10.37
C ASP A 140 6.23 3.64 -9.48
N TYR A 141 5.62 3.31 -8.34
CA TYR A 141 6.20 2.36 -7.38
C TYR A 141 5.96 0.90 -7.73
N GLY A 142 5.18 0.64 -8.80
CA GLY A 142 4.77 -0.70 -9.17
C GLY A 142 4.07 -1.41 -8.03
N LEU A 143 4.39 -2.67 -7.84
CA LEU A 143 3.86 -3.47 -6.75
C LEU A 143 4.51 -3.13 -5.41
N TRP A 144 5.47 -2.21 -5.34
CA TRP A 144 6.31 -1.93 -4.18
C TRP A 144 5.85 -0.72 -3.39
N SER A 145 4.53 -0.61 -3.18
CA SER A 145 3.97 0.35 -2.24
C SER A 145 2.93 -0.31 -1.36
N ALA A 146 2.70 0.25 -0.19
CA ALA A 146 1.60 -0.13 0.68
C ALA A 146 1.07 1.12 1.38
N CYS A 147 -0.26 1.25 1.43
CA CYS A 147 -0.91 2.27 2.24
C CYS A 147 -0.89 1.83 3.70
N ARG A 148 -0.58 2.76 4.60
CA ARG A 148 -0.47 2.54 6.05
C ARG A 148 -1.58 3.23 6.81
N PHE A 149 -2.02 4.38 6.35
CA PHE A 149 -3.13 5.12 6.95
C PHE A 149 -3.68 6.15 5.97
N ALA A 150 -4.88 6.66 6.28
CA ALA A 150 -5.49 7.76 5.59
C ALA A 150 -5.95 8.81 6.61
N CYS A 151 -5.75 10.10 6.31
CA CYS A 151 -6.13 11.19 7.19
C CYS A 151 -7.18 12.06 6.51
N ARG A 152 -8.31 12.26 7.19
CA ARG A 152 -9.31 13.24 6.77
C ARG A 152 -8.92 14.60 7.26
N VAL A 153 -8.88 15.59 6.38
CA VAL A 153 -8.55 16.99 6.68
C VAL A 153 -9.65 17.92 6.20
N ARG A 154 -9.83 19.05 6.89
CA ARG A 154 -10.70 20.15 6.45
C ARG A 154 -9.85 21.26 5.86
N THR A 155 -10.01 21.52 4.57
CA THR A 155 -9.12 22.45 3.83
C THR A 155 -9.57 23.91 3.94
N GLY A 156 -10.81 24.16 4.35
CA GLY A 156 -11.43 25.50 4.34
C GLY A 156 -11.59 26.11 2.93
N LEU A 157 -11.19 25.37 1.90
CA LEU A 157 -11.32 25.75 0.50
C LEU A 157 -12.63 25.19 -0.09
N PRO A 158 -13.13 25.78 -1.18
CA PRO A 158 -14.13 25.13 -2.02
C PRO A 158 -13.64 23.80 -2.62
N VAL A 159 -14.57 23.04 -3.21
CA VAL A 159 -14.29 21.73 -3.83
C VAL A 159 -13.26 21.85 -4.96
N GLU A 160 -13.49 22.73 -5.94
CA GLU A 160 -12.60 22.86 -7.12
C GLU A 160 -11.16 23.22 -6.74
N PRO A 161 -10.89 24.28 -5.93
CA PRO A 161 -9.54 24.58 -5.47
C PRO A 161 -8.92 23.47 -4.60
N THR A 162 -9.75 22.71 -3.86
CA THR A 162 -9.24 21.55 -3.10
C THR A 162 -8.78 20.43 -4.02
N MET A 163 -9.53 20.13 -5.08
CA MET A 163 -9.16 19.14 -6.07
C MET A 163 -7.88 19.52 -6.82
N GLU A 164 -7.76 20.78 -7.23
CA GLU A 164 -6.54 21.30 -7.86
C GLU A 164 -5.33 21.21 -6.91
N PHE A 165 -5.52 21.59 -5.64
CA PHE A 165 -4.48 21.47 -4.63
C PHE A 165 -4.00 20.03 -4.45
N ILE A 166 -4.92 19.07 -4.32
CA ILE A 166 -4.58 17.65 -4.18
C ILE A 166 -3.83 17.14 -5.41
N ALA A 167 -4.29 17.50 -6.61
CA ALA A 167 -3.61 17.13 -7.85
C ALA A 167 -2.18 17.68 -7.90
N LYS A 168 -1.98 18.93 -7.47
CA LYS A 168 -0.66 19.57 -7.36
C LYS A 168 0.22 18.86 -6.32
N LEU A 169 -0.29 18.56 -5.14
CA LEU A 169 0.42 17.80 -4.10
C LEU A 169 0.93 16.46 -4.63
N SER A 170 0.06 15.72 -5.34
CA SER A 170 0.44 14.45 -5.95
C SER A 170 1.55 14.63 -6.98
N ALA A 171 1.46 15.65 -7.84
CA ALA A 171 2.47 15.89 -8.87
C ALA A 171 3.85 16.30 -8.32
N THR A 172 3.89 17.08 -7.23
CA THR A 172 5.15 17.59 -6.66
C THR A 172 5.90 16.58 -5.81
N ARG A 173 5.21 15.58 -5.25
CA ARG A 173 5.76 14.60 -4.30
C ARG A 173 6.07 13.23 -4.91
N LEU A 174 5.88 13.05 -6.22
CA LEU A 174 6.34 11.86 -6.94
C LEU A 174 7.87 11.89 -7.12
N PRO A 175 8.62 10.81 -6.83
CA PRO A 175 10.06 10.81 -6.96
C PRO A 175 10.50 10.90 -8.42
N LYS A 176 11.41 11.85 -8.68
CA LYS A 176 12.05 12.07 -9.99
C LYS A 176 12.97 10.93 -10.45
N LYS A 177 13.18 9.89 -9.62
CA LYS A 177 14.13 8.78 -9.85
C LYS A 177 13.58 7.64 -10.73
N SER A 178 12.30 7.68 -11.10
CA SER A 178 11.84 6.83 -12.20
C SER A 178 12.45 7.41 -13.48
N THR A 179 13.36 6.67 -14.14
CA THR A 179 13.55 6.84 -15.58
C THR A 179 12.15 6.73 -16.15
N ARG A 180 11.55 7.87 -16.55
CA ARG A 180 10.22 7.87 -17.16
C ARG A 180 10.22 6.70 -18.13
N MET A 181 9.40 5.67 -17.88
CA MET A 181 8.90 4.92 -19.01
C MET A 181 8.40 5.99 -19.98
N PRO A 182 8.79 5.92 -21.27
CA PRO A 182 8.52 6.99 -22.22
C PRO A 182 7.07 7.37 -22.02
N THR A 183 6.86 8.65 -21.71
CA THR A 183 5.56 9.23 -21.32
C THR A 183 4.45 8.37 -21.89
N LEU A 184 3.75 7.60 -21.03
CA LEU A 184 2.48 6.97 -21.39
C LEU A 184 1.50 8.12 -21.63
N SER A 185 1.71 8.78 -22.77
CA SER A 185 0.82 9.71 -23.42
C SER A 185 -0.48 8.96 -23.62
N LYS A 186 -1.54 9.32 -22.89
CA LYS A 186 -2.93 9.07 -23.26
C LYS A 186 -3.27 7.65 -23.79
N VAL A 187 -2.55 6.59 -23.40
CA VAL A 187 -2.92 5.23 -23.81
C VAL A 187 -3.88 4.69 -22.78
N ALA A 188 -5.11 4.38 -23.21
CA ALA A 188 -6.18 3.75 -22.44
C ALA A 188 -5.89 2.28 -22.02
N LYS A 189 -4.62 1.86 -22.00
CA LYS A 189 -4.16 0.52 -21.62
C LYS A 189 -3.59 0.56 -20.20
N GLY A 190 -3.94 -0.42 -19.37
CA GLY A 190 -3.40 -0.55 -18.01
C GLY A 190 -1.88 -0.83 -18.03
N LEU A 191 -1.21 -0.59 -16.91
CA LEU A 191 0.21 -0.89 -16.68
C LEU A 191 0.54 -2.34 -17.03
N CYS A 192 -0.33 -3.29 -16.70
CA CYS A 192 -0.12 -4.70 -17.05
C CYS A 192 -0.28 -4.99 -18.55
N ASP A 193 -1.05 -4.20 -19.30
CA ASP A 193 -1.21 -4.37 -20.75
C ASP A 193 0.06 -3.98 -21.52
N SER A 194 0.91 -3.17 -20.90
CA SER A 194 2.23 -2.81 -21.43
C SER A 194 3.30 -3.91 -21.22
N CYS A 195 2.98 -4.95 -20.45
CA CYS A 195 3.85 -6.09 -20.19
C CYS A 195 3.32 -7.32 -20.94
N PRO A 196 3.84 -7.64 -22.14
CA PRO A 196 3.32 -8.75 -22.95
C PRO A 196 3.53 -10.10 -22.26
N ASP A 197 4.73 -10.35 -21.75
CA ASP A 197 5.16 -11.66 -21.24
C ASP A 197 4.60 -12.00 -19.85
N LYS A 198 4.17 -10.99 -19.09
CA LYS A 198 3.65 -11.11 -17.70
C LYS A 198 4.42 -12.14 -16.87
N PRO A 199 5.75 -12.02 -16.74
CA PRO A 199 6.59 -13.05 -16.09
C PRO A 199 6.16 -13.31 -14.64
N CYS A 200 5.51 -12.34 -13.99
CA CYS A 200 4.95 -12.49 -12.66
C CYS A 200 3.91 -13.63 -12.53
N LEU A 201 3.25 -14.05 -13.61
CA LEU A 201 2.28 -15.15 -13.59
C LEU A 201 2.92 -16.55 -13.72
N SER A 202 4.14 -16.65 -14.26
CA SER A 202 4.80 -17.93 -14.53
C SER A 202 5.92 -18.27 -13.57
N VAL A 203 6.57 -17.28 -12.94
CA VAL A 203 7.71 -17.53 -12.01
C VAL A 203 7.30 -18.06 -10.64
N CYS A 204 6.01 -18.09 -10.31
CA CYS A 204 5.57 -18.59 -9.02
C CYS A 204 5.79 -20.11 -8.95
N PRO A 205 6.62 -20.64 -8.02
CA PRO A 205 6.99 -22.06 -8.01
C PRO A 205 5.81 -23.01 -7.76
N VAL A 206 4.73 -22.49 -7.19
CA VAL A 206 3.50 -23.25 -6.93
C VAL A 206 2.30 -22.72 -7.71
N GLY A 207 2.53 -21.83 -8.68
CA GLY A 207 1.45 -21.27 -9.49
C GLY A 207 0.35 -20.59 -8.68
N ALA A 208 0.69 -19.90 -7.57
CA ALA A 208 -0.31 -19.37 -6.64
C ALA A 208 -1.19 -18.26 -7.24
N PHE A 209 -0.81 -17.66 -8.37
CA PHE A 209 -1.57 -16.58 -9.00
C PHE A 209 -2.33 -17.12 -10.20
N GLN A 210 -3.63 -17.34 -10.01
CA GLN A 210 -4.54 -17.86 -11.02
C GLN A 210 -5.41 -16.73 -11.59
N PRO A 211 -5.96 -16.87 -12.80
CA PRO A 211 -6.86 -15.87 -13.39
C PRO A 211 -8.05 -15.51 -12.49
N HIS A 212 -8.53 -16.47 -11.68
CA HIS A 212 -9.67 -16.30 -10.78
C HIS A 212 -9.29 -15.95 -9.33
N GLY A 213 -8.01 -15.75 -9.01
CA GLY A 213 -7.60 -15.35 -7.66
C GLY A 213 -6.25 -15.88 -7.21
N TYR A 214 -5.92 -15.55 -5.97
CA TYR A 214 -4.71 -15.98 -5.30
C TYR A 214 -4.96 -17.25 -4.49
N ASP A 215 -4.26 -18.34 -4.84
CA ASP A 215 -4.24 -19.58 -4.06
C ASP A 215 -3.41 -19.39 -2.79
N TYR A 216 -4.07 -18.82 -1.80
CA TYR A 216 -3.52 -18.60 -0.46
C TYR A 216 -3.08 -19.91 0.21
N GLN A 217 -3.84 -21.00 0.02
CA GLN A 217 -3.55 -22.27 0.69
C GLN A 217 -2.31 -22.95 0.09
N GLY A 218 -2.22 -23.02 -1.24
CA GLY A 218 -1.04 -23.53 -1.94
C GLY A 218 0.22 -22.74 -1.59
N CYS A 219 0.14 -21.41 -1.61
CA CYS A 219 1.26 -20.55 -1.25
C CYS A 219 1.72 -20.76 0.21
N THR A 220 0.79 -20.71 1.17
CA THR A 220 1.15 -20.86 2.59
C THR A 220 1.68 -22.25 2.92
N ARG A 221 1.13 -23.30 2.31
CA ARG A 221 1.67 -24.67 2.44
C ARG A 221 3.12 -24.73 1.98
N TYR A 222 3.43 -24.17 0.81
CA TYR A 222 4.79 -24.12 0.27
C TYR A 222 5.75 -23.35 1.18
N LEU A 223 5.33 -22.19 1.68
CA LEU A 223 6.16 -21.37 2.57
C LEU A 223 6.39 -22.01 3.95
N ILE A 224 5.40 -22.74 4.48
CA ILE A 224 5.50 -23.39 5.81
C ILE A 224 6.32 -24.68 5.73
N HIS A 225 6.05 -25.56 4.75
CA HIS A 225 6.74 -26.85 4.63
C HIS A 225 8.25 -26.71 4.47
N ASP A 226 8.70 -25.61 3.88
CA ASP A 226 10.10 -25.34 3.62
C ASP A 226 10.90 -24.90 4.86
N THR A 227 10.21 -24.56 5.95
CA THR A 227 10.87 -24.28 7.23
C THR A 227 11.19 -25.54 8.04
N ALA A 228 10.83 -26.73 7.52
CA ALA A 228 10.83 -27.99 8.27
C ALA A 228 11.55 -29.18 7.60
N ASN A 229 12.06 -29.07 6.36
CA ASN A 229 12.74 -30.21 5.70
C ASN A 229 13.76 -29.76 4.64
N ASP A 230 15.04 -30.01 4.92
CA ASP A 230 16.20 -29.56 4.14
C ASP A 230 16.66 -30.56 3.06
N ASP A 231 15.85 -31.59 2.75
CA ASP A 231 16.27 -32.62 1.79
C ASP A 231 15.09 -33.07 0.91
N LYS A 232 15.16 -32.70 -0.37
CA LYS A 232 14.32 -33.16 -1.52
C LYS A 232 12.98 -32.45 -1.69
N ARG A 233 13.00 -31.35 -2.48
CA ARG A 233 11.79 -30.71 -3.02
C ARG A 233 11.39 -31.37 -4.33
N GLN A 234 10.18 -31.89 -4.42
CA GLN A 234 9.59 -32.41 -5.66
C GLN A 234 8.35 -31.60 -6.05
N ASP A 235 8.14 -31.34 -7.35
CA ASP A 235 6.87 -30.80 -7.86
C ASP A 235 5.71 -31.82 -7.69
N ASN A 236 4.48 -31.44 -8.05
CA ASN A 236 3.31 -32.34 -7.98
C ASN A 236 3.45 -33.61 -8.85
N ASN A 237 4.50 -33.70 -9.68
CA ASN A 237 4.83 -34.82 -10.54
C ASN A 237 6.07 -35.61 -10.05
N GLY A 238 6.63 -35.28 -8.88
CA GLY A 238 7.79 -35.98 -8.33
C GLY A 238 9.15 -35.49 -8.85
N ASN A 239 9.21 -34.40 -9.63
CA ASN A 239 10.46 -33.90 -10.19
C ASN A 239 11.17 -32.98 -9.21
N ASN A 240 12.49 -33.15 -9.05
CA ASN A 240 13.31 -32.22 -8.27
C ASN A 240 13.19 -30.79 -8.84
N VAL A 241 12.78 -29.84 -8.00
CA VAL A 241 12.74 -28.42 -8.38
C VAL A 241 14.09 -27.77 -8.09
N ASP A 242 15.09 -28.14 -8.90
CA ASP A 242 16.42 -27.54 -8.87
C ASP A 242 16.35 -26.15 -9.51
N GLY A 243 16.09 -25.09 -8.73
CA GLY A 243 16.11 -23.75 -9.36
C GLY A 243 15.95 -22.50 -8.51
N PHE A 244 15.43 -22.56 -7.27
CA PHE A 244 15.05 -21.32 -6.57
C PHE A 244 15.26 -21.40 -5.04
N ASN A 245 16.44 -21.85 -4.63
CA ASN A 245 16.85 -21.81 -3.23
C ASN A 245 17.66 -20.53 -2.98
N GLY A 246 17.51 -19.93 -1.80
CA GLY A 246 18.41 -18.90 -1.30
C GLY A 246 19.81 -19.46 -1.03
N GLU A 247 20.75 -18.56 -0.72
CA GLU A 247 22.18 -18.87 -0.53
C GLU A 247 22.46 -20.04 0.44
N ASN A 248 21.52 -20.37 1.34
CA ASN A 248 21.64 -21.45 2.32
C ASN A 248 20.58 -22.57 2.18
N GLY A 249 19.99 -22.78 0.99
CA GLY A 249 18.98 -23.85 0.78
C GLY A 249 17.52 -23.45 1.11
N GLU A 250 17.33 -22.31 1.79
CA GLU A 250 16.02 -21.75 2.14
C GLU A 250 15.17 -21.39 0.90
N ASN A 251 13.85 -21.27 1.06
CA ASN A 251 12.95 -20.77 0.01
C ASN A 251 13.41 -19.40 -0.51
N ALA A 252 13.57 -19.19 -1.82
CA ALA A 252 13.80 -17.83 -2.32
C ALA A 252 12.63 -16.87 -2.03
N CYS A 253 11.40 -17.37 -1.88
CA CYS A 253 10.27 -16.55 -1.44
C CYS A 253 10.39 -16.08 0.01
N VAL A 254 11.06 -16.86 0.87
CA VAL A 254 11.27 -16.56 2.30
C VAL A 254 12.54 -15.75 2.49
N ALA A 255 13.64 -16.18 1.88
CA ALA A 255 14.96 -15.57 2.00
C ALA A 255 15.01 -14.16 1.39
N TYR A 256 14.28 -13.91 0.29
CA TYR A 256 14.34 -12.62 -0.40
C TYR A 256 12.99 -11.92 -0.42
N THR A 257 12.05 -12.42 -1.22
CA THR A 257 10.71 -11.84 -1.38
C THR A 257 9.86 -12.74 -2.28
N CYS A 258 8.55 -12.47 -2.37
CA CYS A 258 7.66 -13.15 -3.31
C CYS A 258 8.19 -13.04 -4.75
N GLN A 259 8.54 -14.19 -5.36
CA GLN A 259 9.14 -14.24 -6.69
C GLN A 259 8.22 -13.69 -7.78
N ALA A 260 6.91 -13.93 -7.69
CA ALA A 260 5.93 -13.33 -8.60
C ALA A 260 5.95 -11.80 -8.56
N ARG A 261 6.02 -11.21 -7.36
CA ARG A 261 6.13 -9.74 -7.20
C ARG A 261 7.47 -9.24 -7.72
N LEU A 262 8.56 -9.98 -7.49
CA LEU A 262 9.90 -9.65 -7.97
C LEU A 262 9.96 -9.60 -9.50
N ALA A 263 9.33 -10.53 -10.20
CA ALA A 263 9.33 -10.57 -11.66
C ALA A 263 8.60 -9.40 -12.33
N CYS A 264 7.76 -8.64 -11.62
CA CYS A 264 7.15 -7.44 -12.18
C CYS A 264 8.23 -6.38 -12.48
N PRO A 265 8.35 -5.90 -13.73
CA PRO A 265 9.35 -4.89 -14.09
C PRO A 265 8.95 -3.48 -13.64
N VAL A 266 7.65 -3.23 -13.49
CA VAL A 266 7.13 -1.91 -13.09
C VAL A 266 7.54 -1.63 -11.65
N GLY A 267 8.19 -0.48 -11.43
CA GLY A 267 8.66 -0.08 -10.11
C GLY A 267 9.79 -0.94 -9.56
N ALA A 268 10.54 -1.68 -10.40
CA ALA A 268 11.64 -2.55 -9.94
C ALA A 268 12.70 -1.82 -9.10
N VAL A 269 12.92 -0.52 -9.35
CA VAL A 269 13.83 0.33 -8.56
C VAL A 269 13.34 0.60 -7.13
N TYR A 270 12.06 0.34 -6.86
CA TYR A 270 11.43 0.46 -5.54
C TYR A 270 11.30 -0.88 -4.84
N ARG A 271 11.89 -1.97 -5.36
CA ARG A 271 11.92 -3.26 -4.66
C ARG A 271 12.37 -3.07 -3.21
N TYR A 272 11.70 -3.76 -2.31
CA TYR A 272 12.04 -3.69 -0.89
C TYR A 272 13.47 -4.20 -0.69
N GLU A 273 14.20 -3.54 0.21
CA GLU A 273 15.38 -4.12 0.84
C GLU A 273 15.06 -5.50 1.40
N THR A 274 16.01 -6.43 1.33
CA THR A 274 15.83 -7.83 1.74
C THR A 274 15.27 -7.94 3.16
N ALA A 275 15.83 -7.20 4.12
CA ALA A 275 15.37 -7.24 5.52
C ALA A 275 13.91 -6.79 5.67
N HIS A 276 13.48 -5.78 4.90
CA HIS A 276 12.09 -5.31 4.92
C HIS A 276 11.14 -6.35 4.30
N ALA A 277 11.54 -6.98 3.19
CA ALA A 277 10.76 -8.03 2.56
C ALA A 277 10.64 -9.28 3.45
N GLN A 278 11.74 -9.72 4.06
CA GLN A 278 11.78 -10.83 5.01
C GLN A 278 10.88 -10.57 6.23
N PHE A 279 10.89 -9.34 6.78
CA PHE A 279 9.99 -8.96 7.86
C PHE A 279 8.53 -9.24 7.49
N HIS A 280 8.09 -8.80 6.31
CA HIS A 280 6.73 -9.03 5.83
C HIS A 280 6.43 -10.51 5.60
N MET A 281 7.37 -11.25 5.00
CA MET A 281 7.18 -12.68 4.75
C MET A 281 7.03 -13.47 6.05
N LYS A 282 7.84 -13.14 7.07
CA LYS A 282 7.73 -13.73 8.42
C LYS A 282 6.36 -13.50 9.04
N GLN A 283 5.80 -12.29 8.95
CA GLN A 283 4.46 -12.02 9.47
C GLN A 283 3.37 -12.77 8.68
N PHE A 284 3.49 -12.87 7.36
CA PHE A 284 2.56 -13.63 6.52
C PHE A 284 2.53 -15.11 6.93
N ILE A 285 3.71 -15.74 7.07
CA ILE A 285 3.84 -17.14 7.51
C ILE A 285 3.29 -17.34 8.92
N LYS A 286 3.63 -16.44 9.86
CA LYS A 286 3.11 -16.50 11.24
C LYS A 286 1.58 -16.46 11.27
N SER A 287 0.97 -15.58 10.49
CA SER A 287 -0.49 -15.48 10.38
C SER A 287 -1.11 -16.74 9.77
N ALA A 288 -0.47 -17.31 8.75
CA ALA A 288 -0.93 -18.57 8.14
C ALA A 288 -0.89 -19.75 9.11
N ILE A 289 0.19 -19.89 9.87
CA ILE A 289 0.31 -20.92 10.92
C ILE A 289 -0.79 -20.75 11.97
N LYS A 290 -1.06 -19.51 12.40
CA LYS A 290 -2.14 -19.23 13.37
C LYS A 290 -3.50 -19.63 12.83
N ALA A 291 -3.81 -19.28 11.58
CA ALA A 291 -5.08 -19.62 10.93
C ALA A 291 -5.30 -21.14 10.83
N ASN A 292 -4.25 -21.91 10.48
CA ASN A 292 -4.33 -23.38 10.38
C ASN A 292 -4.58 -24.06 11.74
N LYS A 293 -4.14 -23.46 12.86
CA LYS A 293 -4.38 -23.99 14.22
C LYS A 293 -5.78 -23.71 14.75
N SER A 294 -6.53 -22.81 14.13
CA SER A 294 -7.89 -22.43 14.52
C SER A 294 -8.98 -23.14 13.72
N GLN A 295 -8.59 -24.04 12.81
CA GLN A 295 -9.45 -24.94 12.05
C GLN A 295 -9.36 -26.35 12.64
#